data_AF-A0A966CPI5-F1
#
_entry.id   AF-A0A966CPI5-F1
#
_cell.length_a   1.000
_cell.length_b   1.000
_cell.length_c   1.000
_cell.angle_alpha   90.00
_cell.angle_beta   90.00
_cell.angle_gamma   90.00
#
_symmetry.space_group_name_H-M   'P 1'
#
loop_
_entity.id
_entity.type
_entity.pdbx_description
1 polymer ?
#
loop_
_entity_poly.entity_id
_entity_poly.type
_entity_poly.pdbx_seq_one_letter_code
_entity_poly.pdbx_strand_id
1 'polypeptide(L)'
;SNGVAGAVSRTVTEPLYLDIHLPAGTSFSTAIPATHNAFIYTYRGAAHVAGMQVDLQRMGILSNTAGADGVTVSATEPTQLILVAGKPLNEPIVQYGPFVMNTQEEIHQALEDFRSGSFASERSAA
;
A
#
# COMPACT_ATOMS: atom_id res chain seq x y z
N SER A 1 4.83 -11.88 7.03
CA SER A 1 3.64 -12.05 7.91
C SER A 1 3.77 -13.23 8.90
N ASN A 2 4.98 -13.62 9.33
CA ASN A 2 5.17 -14.82 10.17
C ASN A 2 4.43 -16.08 9.66
N GLY A 3 4.29 -16.21 8.32
CA GLY A 3 3.61 -17.34 7.68
C GLY A 3 2.08 -17.25 7.61
N VAL A 4 1.45 -16.18 8.11
CA VAL A 4 -0.01 -16.03 8.10
C VAL A 4 -0.47 -15.35 6.81
N ALA A 5 -1.48 -15.92 6.14
CA ALA A 5 -2.13 -15.32 4.99
C ALA A 5 -3.05 -14.16 5.41
N GLY A 6 -3.02 -13.05 4.68
CA GLY A 6 -3.88 -11.88 4.94
C GLY A 6 -5.34 -12.15 4.57
N ALA A 7 -6.26 -11.40 5.20
CA ALA A 7 -7.70 -11.52 4.95
C ALA A 7 -8.13 -11.02 3.55
N VAL A 8 -7.29 -10.23 2.89
CA VAL A 8 -7.53 -9.71 1.54
C VAL A 8 -6.60 -10.42 0.57
N SER A 9 -7.17 -11.10 -0.41
CA SER A 9 -6.43 -11.66 -1.53
C SER A 9 -6.99 -11.14 -2.84
N ARG A 10 -6.12 -10.60 -3.69
CA ARG A 10 -6.44 -10.17 -5.04
C ARG A 10 -5.31 -10.61 -5.96
N THR A 11 -5.64 -11.40 -6.97
CA THR A 11 -4.68 -11.96 -7.92
C THR A 11 -4.04 -10.91 -8.83
N VAL A 12 -4.72 -9.78 -9.04
CA VAL A 12 -4.23 -8.73 -9.95
C VAL A 12 -3.23 -7.80 -9.26
N THR A 13 -3.57 -7.29 -8.08
CA THR A 13 -2.75 -6.32 -7.33
C THR A 13 -1.86 -6.93 -6.27
N GLU A 14 -2.07 -8.20 -5.91
CA GLU A 14 -1.27 -8.96 -4.95
C GLU A 14 -0.94 -8.15 -3.67
N PRO A 15 -1.94 -7.56 -2.97
CA PRO A 15 -1.68 -6.57 -1.93
C PRO A 15 -1.09 -7.23 -0.67
N LEU A 16 -0.08 -6.58 -0.10
CA LEU A 16 0.45 -6.82 1.23
C LEU A 16 0.15 -5.59 2.09
N TYR A 17 -0.56 -5.79 3.20
CA TYR A 17 -0.81 -4.75 4.20
C TYR A 17 -0.49 -5.31 5.57
N LEU A 18 0.54 -4.78 6.23
CA LEU A 18 0.96 -5.20 7.56
C LEU A 18 0.94 -3.99 8.50
N ASP A 19 0.33 -4.17 9.66
CA ASP A 19 0.57 -3.32 10.82
C ASP A 19 1.68 -3.97 11.68
N ILE A 20 2.82 -3.29 11.82
CA ILE A 20 4.04 -3.84 12.40
C ILE A 20 4.36 -3.08 13.68
N HIS A 21 4.42 -3.81 14.79
CA HIS A 21 4.79 -3.27 16.11
C HIS A 21 6.13 -3.85 16.51
N LEU A 22 7.14 -3.00 16.66
CA LEU A 22 8.50 -3.38 17.01
C LEU A 22 8.84 -2.87 18.43
N PRO A 23 9.17 -3.76 19.37
CA PRO A 23 9.90 -3.37 20.57
C PRO A 23 11.26 -2.74 20.23
N ALA A 24 11.79 -1.92 21.13
CA ALA A 24 13.11 -1.32 21.00
C ALA A 24 14.20 -2.40 20.82
N GLY A 25 15.12 -2.16 19.88
CA GLY A 25 16.24 -3.06 19.58
C GLY A 25 15.88 -4.28 18.75
N THR A 26 14.65 -4.37 18.24
CA THR A 26 14.20 -5.49 17.40
C THR A 26 14.13 -5.13 15.92
N SER A 27 14.05 -6.16 15.09
CA SER A 27 13.84 -6.03 13.65
C SER A 27 12.78 -7.00 13.15
N PHE A 28 12.19 -6.66 12.01
CA PHE A 28 11.26 -7.49 11.28
C PHE A 28 11.64 -7.50 9.81
N SER A 29 11.64 -8.68 9.21
CA SER A 29 11.91 -8.87 7.79
C SER A 29 10.73 -9.57 7.13
N THR A 30 10.38 -9.13 5.91
CA THR A 30 9.39 -9.81 5.09
C THR A 30 9.82 -9.77 3.64
N ALA A 31 9.56 -10.87 2.93
CA ALA A 31 9.75 -10.92 1.50
C ALA A 31 8.74 -9.98 0.81
N ILE A 32 9.21 -9.29 -0.22
CA ILE A 32 8.40 -8.45 -1.12
C ILE A 32 8.97 -8.68 -2.52
N PRO A 33 8.16 -9.13 -3.50
CA PRO A 33 8.64 -9.28 -4.86
C PRO A 33 9.14 -7.94 -5.43
N ALA A 34 10.27 -7.94 -6.15
CA ALA A 34 10.79 -6.75 -6.83
C ALA A 34 9.81 -6.13 -7.86
N THR A 35 8.75 -6.85 -8.23
CA THR A 35 7.68 -6.32 -9.10
C THR A 35 6.68 -5.41 -8.37
N HIS A 36 6.70 -5.39 -7.04
CA HIS A 36 5.77 -4.59 -6.25
C HIS A 36 6.31 -3.19 -6.00
N ASN A 37 5.41 -2.22 -5.98
CA ASN A 37 5.68 -0.94 -5.33
C ASN A 37 5.42 -1.12 -3.82
N ALA A 38 6.28 -0.52 -2.98
CA ALA A 38 6.14 -0.64 -1.53
C ALA A 38 6.50 0.66 -0.81
N PHE A 39 5.85 0.90 0.33
CA PHE A 39 6.18 1.98 1.23
C PHE A 39 5.92 1.59 2.68
N ILE A 40 6.61 2.25 3.60
CA ILE A 40 6.28 2.24 5.02
C ILE A 40 5.78 3.62 5.47
N TYR A 41 4.94 3.64 6.49
CA TYR A 41 4.53 4.86 7.17
C TYR A 41 4.60 4.68 8.68
N THR A 42 5.45 5.45 9.34
CA THR A 42 5.68 5.38 10.79
C THR A 42 4.66 6.25 11.51
N TYR A 43 3.86 5.66 12.39
CA TYR A 43 2.84 6.38 13.16
C TYR A 43 3.11 6.37 14.68
N ARG A 44 4.14 5.66 15.14
CA ARG A 44 4.71 5.77 16.49
C ARG A 44 6.23 5.50 16.44
N GLY A 45 7.02 6.30 17.15
CA GLY A 45 8.48 6.14 17.23
C GLY A 45 9.19 6.48 15.92
N ALA A 46 10.33 5.83 15.68
CA ALA A 46 11.13 5.96 14.46
C ALA A 46 11.55 4.57 13.94
N ALA A 47 11.40 4.36 12.63
CA ALA A 47 11.81 3.14 11.95
C ALA A 47 13.14 3.33 11.24
N HIS A 48 13.92 2.27 11.06
CA HIS A 48 15.14 2.26 10.25
C HIS A 48 15.02 1.22 9.15
N VAL A 49 15.30 1.63 7.92
CA VAL A 49 15.27 0.76 6.72
C VAL A 49 16.46 1.09 5.84
N ALA A 50 17.24 0.09 5.45
CA ALA A 50 18.42 0.25 4.58
C ALA A 50 19.39 1.37 5.05
N GLY A 51 19.58 1.51 6.37
CA GLY A 51 20.45 2.53 6.97
C GLY A 51 19.85 3.94 7.03
N MET A 52 18.60 4.13 6.60
CA MET A 52 17.88 5.41 6.67
C MET A 52 16.80 5.38 7.75
N GLN A 53 16.68 6.46 8.52
CA GLN A 53 15.61 6.63 9.50
C GLN A 53 14.35 7.18 8.81
N VAL A 54 13.19 6.62 9.16
CA VAL A 54 11.85 7.10 8.78
C VAL A 54 11.13 7.54 10.05
N ASP A 55 11.14 8.85 10.27
CA ASP A 55 10.58 9.49 11.45
C ASP A 55 9.06 9.33 11.57
N LEU A 56 8.55 9.64 12.77
CA LEU A 56 7.13 9.78 13.04
C LEU A 56 6.44 10.66 11.99
N GLN A 57 5.29 10.19 11.49
CA GLN A 57 4.47 10.83 10.46
C GLN A 57 5.19 11.02 9.11
N ARG A 58 6.23 10.23 8.83
CA ARG A 58 6.89 10.19 7.52
C ARG A 58 6.60 8.89 6.79
N MET A 59 6.59 8.99 5.48
CA MET A 59 6.51 7.88 4.55
C MET A 59 7.89 7.60 3.97
N GLY A 60 8.32 6.35 4.03
CA GLY A 60 9.50 5.85 3.32
C GLY A 60 9.06 5.06 2.10
N ILE A 61 9.34 5.57 0.89
CA ILE A 61 9.12 4.82 -0.36
C ILE A 61 10.30 3.86 -0.53
N LEU A 62 10.01 2.58 -0.73
CA LEU A 62 11.03 1.54 -0.89
C LEU A 62 11.38 1.39 -2.37
N SER A 63 12.67 1.25 -2.66
CA SER A 63 13.13 0.87 -3.99
C SER A 63 12.79 -0.60 -4.26
N ASN A 64 12.40 -0.88 -5.51
CA ASN A 64 12.08 -2.23 -5.99
C ASN A 64 13.04 -2.65 -7.11
N THR A 65 14.34 -2.43 -6.88
CA THR A 65 15.40 -2.77 -7.83
C THR A 65 15.38 -4.25 -8.19
N ALA A 66 15.72 -4.58 -9.43
CA ALA A 66 15.80 -5.97 -9.89
C ALA A 66 16.69 -6.81 -8.95
N GLY A 67 16.16 -7.94 -8.48
CA GLY A 67 16.84 -8.82 -7.53
C GLY A 67 16.61 -8.49 -6.04
N ALA A 68 15.86 -7.43 -5.72
CA ALA A 68 15.38 -7.23 -4.36
C ALA A 68 14.43 -8.36 -3.94
N ASP A 69 14.57 -8.84 -2.71
CA ASP A 69 13.83 -9.98 -2.16
C ASP A 69 12.92 -9.59 -0.99
N GLY A 70 12.99 -8.35 -0.50
CA GLY A 70 12.11 -7.87 0.55
C GLY A 70 12.62 -6.62 1.25
N VAL A 71 12.15 -6.44 2.48
CA VAL A 71 12.52 -5.33 3.35
C VAL A 71 12.84 -5.84 4.75
N THR A 72 13.84 -5.24 5.37
CA THR A 72 14.11 -5.36 6.81
C THR A 72 13.92 -4.00 7.45
N VAL A 73 13.08 -3.96 8.47
CA VAL A 73 12.81 -2.77 9.28
C VAL A 73 13.30 -3.02 10.69
N SER A 74 14.03 -2.07 11.27
CA SER A 74 14.49 -2.14 12.66
C SER A 74 14.06 -0.90 13.44
N ALA A 75 14.07 -1.00 14.76
CA ALA A 75 13.72 0.09 15.65
C ALA A 75 14.68 0.17 16.84
N THR A 76 15.11 1.39 17.20
CA THR A 76 15.94 1.66 18.38
C THR A 76 15.10 2.02 19.61
N GLU A 77 13.81 2.31 19.41
CA GLU A 77 12.79 2.58 20.42
C GLU A 77 11.50 1.83 20.07
N PRO A 78 10.46 1.79 20.93
CA PRO A 78 9.19 1.18 20.57
C PRO A 78 8.54 1.91 19.37
N THR A 79 8.39 1.20 18.26
CA THR A 79 7.97 1.77 16.97
C THR A 79 6.77 1.01 16.41
N GLN A 80 5.82 1.75 15.84
CA GLN A 80 4.69 1.18 15.10
C GLN A 80 4.59 1.84 13.73
N LEU A 81 4.41 1.01 12.71
CA LEU A 81 4.35 1.44 11.32
C LEU A 81 3.44 0.52 10.51
N ILE A 82 2.91 1.05 9.42
CA ILE A 82 2.30 0.23 8.37
C ILE A 82 3.30 -0.02 7.25
N LEU A 83 3.31 -1.23 6.71
CA LEU A 83 3.99 -1.59 5.47
C LEU A 83 2.93 -1.97 4.45
N VAL A 84 2.94 -1.29 3.31
CA VAL A 84 2.03 -1.55 2.20
C VAL A 84 2.86 -1.88 0.97
N ALA A 85 2.53 -2.97 0.29
CA ALA A 85 3.09 -3.31 -1.01
C ALA A 85 2.01 -3.85 -1.95
N GLY A 86 2.22 -3.71 -3.25
CA GLY A 86 1.32 -4.26 -4.25
C GLY A 86 1.93 -4.20 -5.65
N LYS A 87 1.51 -5.14 -6.49
CA LYS A 87 1.85 -5.15 -7.90
C LYS A 87 1.16 -3.97 -8.60
N PRO A 88 1.90 -3.12 -9.33
CA PRO A 88 1.32 -2.00 -10.05
C PRO A 88 0.40 -2.51 -11.16
N LEU A 89 -0.75 -1.86 -11.35
CA LEU A 89 -1.68 -2.15 -12.45
C LEU A 89 -1.12 -1.76 -13.82
N ASN A 90 -0.24 -0.75 -13.85
CA ASN A 90 0.30 -0.15 -15.08
C ASN A 90 -0.79 0.36 -16.04
N GLU A 91 -1.91 0.81 -15.49
CA GLU A 91 -3.00 1.42 -16.21
C GLU A 91 -2.97 2.95 -16.03
N PRO A 92 -3.52 3.72 -16.98
CA PRO A 92 -3.70 5.15 -16.79
C PRO A 92 -4.56 5.45 -15.56
N ILE A 93 -4.25 6.55 -14.87
CA ILE A 93 -4.99 7.03 -13.71
C ILE A 93 -5.52 8.42 -14.04
N VAL A 94 -6.84 8.57 -14.03
CA VAL A 94 -7.52 9.86 -14.09
C VAL A 94 -8.36 10.00 -12.83
N GLN A 95 -8.11 11.05 -12.06
CA GLN A 95 -8.78 11.29 -10.78
C GLN A 95 -9.53 12.63 -10.80
N TYR A 96 -10.79 12.60 -10.35
CA TYR A 96 -11.56 13.80 -10.06
C TYR A 96 -12.36 13.62 -8.76
N GLY A 97 -11.91 14.31 -7.70
CA GLY A 97 -12.51 14.19 -6.37
C GLY A 97 -12.49 12.74 -5.86
N PRO A 98 -13.65 12.13 -5.54
CA PRO A 98 -13.73 10.76 -5.04
C PRO A 98 -13.68 9.69 -6.15
N PHE A 99 -13.69 10.08 -7.43
CA PHE A 99 -13.71 9.15 -8.56
C PHE A 99 -12.32 8.97 -9.14
N VAL A 100 -11.93 7.72 -9.36
CA VAL A 100 -10.67 7.33 -10.00
C VAL A 100 -11.01 6.32 -11.10
N MET A 101 -10.70 6.67 -12.35
CA MET A 101 -10.96 5.88 -13.55
C MET A 101 -9.71 5.85 -14.45
N ASN A 102 -9.80 5.22 -15.62
CA ASN A 102 -8.69 5.12 -16.57
C ASN A 102 -8.74 6.23 -17.64
N THR A 103 -9.90 6.83 -17.92
CA THR A 103 -10.08 7.90 -18.93
C THR A 103 -10.89 9.10 -18.42
N GLN A 104 -10.86 10.22 -19.14
CA GLN A 104 -11.64 11.42 -18.80
C GLN A 104 -13.14 11.21 -19.08
N GLU A 105 -13.45 10.45 -20.12
CA GLU A 105 -14.82 10.07 -20.50
C GLU A 105 -15.49 9.26 -19.39
N GLU A 106 -14.78 8.29 -18.79
CA GLU A 106 -15.26 7.51 -17.64
C GLU A 106 -15.50 8.38 -16.41
N ILE A 107 -14.66 9.41 -16.18
CA ILE A 107 -14.90 10.38 -15.10
C ILE A 107 -16.17 11.19 -15.33
N HIS A 108 -16.41 11.66 -16.56
CA HIS A 108 -17.65 12.38 -16.89
C HIS A 108 -18.87 11.50 -16.67
N GLN A 109 -18.82 10.24 -17.11
CA GLN A 109 -19.90 9.28 -16.88
C GLN A 109 -20.15 9.05 -15.38
N ALA A 110 -19.10 8.82 -14.59
CA ALA A 110 -19.24 8.62 -13.14
C ALA A 110 -19.89 9.81 -12.43
N LEU A 111 -19.59 11.04 -12.88
CA LEU A 111 -20.22 12.26 -12.36
C LEU A 111 -21.70 12.36 -12.75
N GLU A 112 -22.06 12.00 -13.97
CA GLU A 112 -23.45 11.95 -14.42
C GLU A 112 -24.26 10.89 -13.66
N ASP A 113 -23.68 9.70 -13.45
CA ASP A 113 -24.30 8.62 -12.69
C ASP A 113 -24.50 9.01 -11.21
N PHE A 114 -23.53 9.72 -10.64
CA PHE A 114 -23.64 10.25 -9.28
C PHE A 114 -24.72 11.33 -9.18
N ARG A 115 -24.76 12.28 -10.12
CA ARG A 115 -25.75 13.37 -10.15
C ARG A 115 -27.17 12.87 -10.38
N SER A 116 -27.34 11.82 -11.19
CA SER A 116 -28.63 11.20 -11.50
C SER A 116 -29.10 10.23 -10.41
N GLY A 117 -28.27 9.92 -9.40
CA GLY A 117 -28.58 8.94 -8.37
C GLY A 117 -28.44 7.47 -8.82
N SER A 118 -27.95 7.23 -10.04
CA SER A 118 -27.80 5.89 -10.63
C SER A 118 -26.54 5.15 -10.16
N PHE A 119 -25.62 5.84 -9.50
CA PHE A 119 -24.32 5.30 -9.04
C PHE A 119 -24.43 4.06 -8.13
N ALA A 120 -25.54 3.88 -7.41
CA ALA A 120 -25.73 2.74 -6.52
C ALA A 120 -26.38 1.51 -7.20
N SER A 121 -26.86 1.64 -8.44
CA SER A 121 -27.69 0.61 -9.08
C SER A 121 -26.92 -0.61 -9.60
N GLU A 122 -25.59 -0.55 -9.70
CA GLU A 122 -24.78 -1.67 -10.18
C GLU A 122 -24.41 -2.71 -9.10
N ARG A 123 -24.76 -2.51 -7.82
CA ARG A 123 -24.55 -3.54 -6.76
C ARG A 123 -25.69 -4.55 -6.65
N SER A 124 -26.30 -4.94 -7.76
CA SER A 124 -27.23 -6.09 -7.80
C SER A 124 -27.07 -6.91 -9.09
N ALA A 125 -25.83 -7.21 -9.48
CA ALA A 125 -25.54 -8.33 -10.37
C ALA A 125 -24.03 -8.67 -10.35
N ALA A 126 -23.67 -9.66 -9.52
CA ALA A 126 -22.54 -10.62 -9.65
C ALA A 126 -22.00 -11.01 -8.27
#